data_AF-A0A3R7T3S9-F1
#
_entry.id   AF-A0A3R7T3S9-F1
#
_cell.length_a   1.000
_cell.length_b   1.000
_cell.length_c   1.000
_cell.angle_alpha   90.00
_cell.angle_beta   90.00
_cell.angle_gamma   90.00
#
_symmetry.space_group_name_H-M   'P 1'
#
loop_
_entity.id
_entity.type
_entity.pdbx_description
1 polymer ?
#
loop_
_entity_poly.entity_id
_entity_poly.type
_entity_poly.pdbx_seq_one_letter_code
_entity_poly.pdbx_strand_id
1 'polypeptide(L)'
;MGVPLFGWAAKKLFGTRNQRQVSRYLEKVGRVNALEDEMRVLTDAELRAKTDEFRSRISEGGEVAYELIPEIFAVAREAMDRAVGIRNIFNPEAGFDPDTLPADVRPLYDEVKAEMDRTDPMPPEGEFLGCEEPVPSWQFVDIPNAIY
;
A
#
# COMPACT_ATOMS: atom_id res chain seq x y z
N MET A 1 18.92 39.49 34.42
CA MET A 1 19.22 39.01 33.05
C MET A 1 17.94 38.40 32.48
N GLY A 2 17.09 39.23 31.87
CA GLY A 2 15.79 38.79 31.33
C GLY A 2 15.99 38.02 30.04
N VAL A 3 15.34 36.87 29.90
CA VAL A 3 15.29 36.14 28.63
C VAL A 3 14.68 37.09 27.58
N PRO A 4 15.38 37.45 26.50
CA PRO A 4 14.87 38.43 25.56
C PRO A 4 13.63 37.84 24.87
N LEU A 5 12.48 38.52 25.02
CA LEU A 5 11.19 38.19 24.41
C LEU A 5 11.29 37.97 22.87
N PHE A 6 12.36 38.46 22.25
CA PHE A 6 12.74 38.19 20.87
C PHE A 6 12.90 36.69 20.54
N GLY A 7 13.46 35.88 21.43
CA GLY A 7 13.65 34.44 21.19
C GLY A 7 12.35 33.65 21.17
N TRP A 8 11.35 34.08 21.95
CA TRP A 8 10.01 33.49 21.99
C TRP A 8 9.18 33.88 20.77
N ALA A 9 9.21 35.16 20.38
CA ALA A 9 8.54 35.63 19.16
C ALA A 9 9.14 35.00 17.89
N ALA A 10 10.47 34.88 17.80
CA ALA A 10 11.13 34.22 16.67
C ALA A 10 10.82 32.71 16.59
N LYS A 11 10.76 31.99 17.72
CA LYS A 11 10.30 30.58 17.75
C LYS A 11 8.84 30.42 17.32
N LYS A 12 7.98 31.42 17.61
CA LYS A 12 6.57 31.42 17.24
C LYS A 12 6.37 31.73 15.75
N LEU A 13 7.25 32.54 15.14
CA LEU A 13 7.21 32.92 13.73
C LEU A 13 7.91 31.93 12.78
N PHE A 14 9.03 31.32 13.18
CA PHE A 14 9.80 30.38 12.35
C PHE A 14 9.60 28.90 12.72
N GLY A 15 8.76 28.65 13.71
CA GLY A 15 8.56 27.33 14.30
C GLY A 15 9.80 26.78 15.01
N THR A 16 9.61 25.69 15.74
CA THR A 16 10.71 24.91 16.32
C THR A 16 11.40 24.08 15.24
N ARG A 17 12.64 23.64 15.49
CA ARG A 17 13.33 22.66 14.62
C ARG A 17 12.47 21.42 14.39
N ASN A 18 11.78 20.95 15.43
CA ASN A 18 10.85 19.83 15.34
C ASN A 18 9.67 20.14 14.40
N GLN A 19 9.02 21.29 14.54
CA GLN A 19 7.92 21.69 13.65
C GLN A 19 8.34 21.77 12.18
N ARG A 20 9.54 22.30 11.90
CA ARG A 20 10.08 22.30 10.53
C ARG A 20 10.33 20.89 9.99
N GLN A 21 10.81 19.99 10.84
CA GLN A 21 11.04 18.60 10.45
C GLN A 21 9.70 17.88 10.17
N VAL A 22 8.71 18.04 11.05
CA VAL A 22 7.36 17.50 10.85
C VAL A 22 6.75 18.05 9.56
N SER A 23 6.88 19.34 9.29
CA SER A 23 6.35 19.97 8.06
C SER A 23 6.92 19.31 6.80
N ARG A 24 8.22 19.01 6.77
CA ARG A 24 8.86 18.30 5.65
C ARG A 24 8.35 16.87 5.47
N TYR A 25 8.00 16.18 6.56
CA TYR A 25 7.40 14.85 6.46
C TYR A 25 5.97 14.92 5.95
N LEU A 26 5.18 15.89 6.44
CA LEU A 26 3.81 16.10 5.98
C LEU A 26 3.76 16.46 4.49
N GLU A 27 4.72 17.23 3.98
CA GLU A 27 4.85 17.50 2.54
C GLU A 27 5.04 16.21 1.73
N LYS A 28 5.91 15.30 2.18
CA LYS A 28 6.09 13.99 1.54
C LYS A 28 4.83 13.14 1.61
N VAL A 29 4.16 13.10 2.77
CA VAL A 29 2.88 12.39 2.94
C VAL A 29 1.83 12.95 1.98
N GLY A 30 1.77 14.27 1.81
CA GLY A 30 0.89 14.91 0.83
C GLY A 30 1.16 14.43 -0.60
N ARG A 31 2.43 14.30 -0.98
CA ARG A 31 2.82 13.74 -2.29
C ARG A 31 2.45 12.28 -2.45
N VAL A 32 2.59 11.46 -1.39
CA VAL A 32 2.16 10.05 -1.41
C VAL A 32 0.65 9.95 -1.60
N ASN A 33 -0.13 10.69 -0.79
CA ASN A 33 -1.59 10.65 -0.87
C ASN A 33 -2.12 11.17 -2.21
N ALA A 34 -1.41 12.10 -2.86
CA ALA A 34 -1.80 12.60 -4.18
C ALA A 34 -1.71 11.52 -5.28
N LEU A 35 -0.95 10.45 -5.06
CA LEU A 35 -0.81 9.32 -5.99
C LEU A 35 -1.79 8.18 -5.69
N GLU A 36 -2.64 8.31 -4.67
CA GLU A 36 -3.55 7.23 -4.24
C GLU A 36 -4.50 6.79 -5.35
N ASP A 37 -5.17 7.73 -6.02
CA ASP A 37 -6.10 7.42 -7.11
C ASP A 37 -5.40 6.72 -8.28
N GLU A 38 -4.14 7.04 -8.54
CA GLU A 38 -3.33 6.39 -9.59
C GLU A 38 -2.95 4.96 -9.21
N MET A 39 -2.69 4.67 -7.92
CA MET A 39 -2.35 3.32 -7.46
C MET A 39 -3.59 2.43 -7.36
N ARG A 40 -4.73 2.97 -6.93
CA ARG A 40 -5.99 2.21 -6.75
C ARG A 40 -6.49 1.57 -8.03
N VAL A 41 -6.27 2.20 -9.18
CA VAL A 41 -6.72 1.68 -10.47
C VAL A 41 -5.83 0.59 -11.05
N LEU A 42 -4.66 0.34 -10.46
CA LEU A 42 -3.74 -0.71 -10.88
C LEU A 42 -4.25 -2.07 -10.42
N THR A 43 -4.06 -3.08 -11.26
CA THR A 43 -4.24 -4.49 -10.88
C THR A 43 -3.11 -4.95 -9.95
N ASP A 44 -3.31 -6.07 -9.26
CA ASP A 44 -2.26 -6.66 -8.40
C ASP A 44 -0.99 -6.99 -9.21
N ALA A 45 -1.13 -7.45 -10.45
CA ALA A 45 -0.02 -7.69 -11.36
C ALA A 45 0.75 -6.40 -11.70
N GLU A 46 0.04 -5.30 -11.98
CA GLU A 46 0.65 -3.99 -12.26
C GLU A 46 1.34 -3.41 -11.01
N LEU A 47 0.74 -3.54 -9.83
CA LEU A 47 1.37 -3.14 -8.56
C LEU A 47 2.64 -3.94 -8.28
N ARG A 48 2.66 -5.25 -8.56
CA ARG A 48 3.89 -6.06 -8.43
C ARG A 48 4.95 -5.58 -9.43
N ALA A 49 4.57 -5.33 -10.68
CA ALA A 49 5.47 -4.87 -11.75
C ALA A 49 6.14 -3.52 -11.45
N LYS A 50 5.51 -2.65 -10.65
CA LYS A 50 6.12 -1.38 -10.19
C LYS A 50 7.46 -1.60 -9.49
N THR A 51 7.65 -2.72 -8.81
CA THR A 51 8.94 -3.04 -8.16
C THR A 51 10.08 -3.12 -9.17
N ASP A 52 9.85 -3.80 -10.29
CA ASP A 52 10.86 -3.96 -11.34
C ASP A 52 11.06 -2.65 -12.12
N GLU A 53 9.98 -1.88 -12.33
CA GLU A 53 10.06 -0.53 -12.88
C GLU A 53 10.99 0.36 -12.04
N PHE A 54 10.81 0.41 -10.71
CA PHE A 54 11.65 1.22 -9.84
C PHE A 54 13.10 0.76 -9.82
N ARG A 55 13.34 -0.56 -9.87
CA ARG A 55 14.70 -1.11 -9.97
C ARG A 55 15.38 -0.61 -11.25
N SER A 56 14.73 -0.76 -12.40
CA SER A 56 15.25 -0.29 -13.70
C SER A 56 15.49 1.23 -13.70
N ARG A 57 14.54 2.04 -13.21
CA ARG A 57 14.68 3.50 -13.13
C ARG A 57 15.89 3.95 -12.30
N ILE A 58 16.21 3.24 -11.22
CA ILE A 58 17.38 3.51 -10.39
C ILE A 58 18.67 3.01 -11.06
N SER A 59 18.70 1.75 -11.51
CA SER A 59 19.94 1.12 -11.99
C SER A 59 20.34 1.56 -13.40
N GLU A 60 19.36 1.77 -14.28
CA GLU A 60 19.55 2.09 -15.69
C GLU A 60 19.26 3.56 -15.97
N GLY A 61 18.19 4.11 -15.38
CA GLY A 61 17.79 5.50 -15.56
C GLY A 61 18.61 6.50 -14.75
N GLY A 62 19.32 6.05 -13.71
CA GLY A 62 20.11 6.90 -12.82
C GLY A 62 19.28 7.81 -11.91
N GLU A 63 17.99 7.52 -11.74
CA GLU A 63 17.12 8.27 -10.82
C GLU A 63 17.58 8.08 -9.37
N VAL A 64 17.52 9.16 -8.58
CA VAL A 64 17.91 9.11 -7.17
C VAL A 64 16.78 8.45 -6.38
N ALA A 65 17.06 7.31 -5.74
CA ALA A 65 16.07 6.54 -4.97
C ALA A 65 15.26 7.40 -3.97
N TYR A 66 15.86 8.45 -3.40
CA TYR A 66 15.18 9.37 -2.49
C TYR A 66 14.07 10.20 -3.16
N GLU A 67 14.20 10.50 -4.45
CA GLU A 67 13.20 11.24 -5.24
C GLU A 67 11.99 10.37 -5.56
N LEU A 68 12.19 9.04 -5.67
CA LEU A 68 11.16 8.03 -5.92
C LEU A 68 10.36 7.64 -4.67
N ILE A 69 10.79 8.04 -3.47
CA ILE A 69 10.14 7.67 -2.21
C ILE A 69 8.62 7.89 -2.24
N PRO A 70 8.07 9.03 -2.74
CA PRO A 70 6.62 9.22 -2.75
C PRO A 70 5.87 8.17 -3.59
N GLU A 71 6.40 7.81 -4.75
CA GLU A 71 5.78 6.82 -5.66
C GLU A 71 5.90 5.41 -5.09
N ILE A 72 7.09 5.05 -4.59
CA ILE A 72 7.33 3.76 -3.94
C ILE A 72 6.43 3.58 -2.72
N PHE A 73 6.25 4.62 -1.90
CA PHE A 73 5.38 4.56 -0.72
C PHE A 73 3.90 4.52 -1.10
N ALA A 74 3.49 5.13 -2.22
CA ALA A 74 2.12 5.01 -2.71
C ALA A 74 1.82 3.56 -3.12
N VAL A 75 2.71 2.93 -3.88
CA VAL A 75 2.60 1.50 -4.26
C VAL A 75 2.58 0.60 -3.02
N ALA A 76 3.52 0.82 -2.08
CA ALA A 76 3.59 0.01 -0.85
C ALA A 76 2.35 0.17 0.04
N ARG A 77 1.77 1.38 0.11
CA ARG A 77 0.52 1.63 0.84
C ARG A 77 -0.64 0.85 0.23
N GLU A 78 -0.82 0.93 -1.08
CA GLU A 78 -1.88 0.21 -1.79
C GLU A 78 -1.72 -1.31 -1.62
N ALA A 79 -0.51 -1.83 -1.79
CA ALA A 79 -0.22 -3.25 -1.59
C ALA A 79 -0.55 -3.71 -0.15
N MET A 80 -0.23 -2.90 0.86
CA MET A 80 -0.56 -3.18 2.26
C MET A 80 -2.07 -3.16 2.52
N ASP A 81 -2.79 -2.17 1.98
CA ASP A 81 -4.24 -2.06 2.15
C ASP A 81 -4.98 -3.24 1.52
N ARG A 82 -4.53 -3.68 0.34
CA ARG A 82 -5.03 -4.90 -0.29
C ARG A 82 -4.72 -6.14 0.52
N ALA A 83 -3.46 -6.33 0.92
CA ALA A 83 -3.00 -7.56 1.58
C ALA A 83 -3.60 -7.76 2.99
N VAL A 84 -3.67 -6.69 3.79
CA VAL A 84 -4.13 -6.75 5.18
C VAL A 84 -5.61 -6.37 5.33
N GLY A 85 -6.11 -5.47 4.48
CA GLY A 85 -7.48 -4.99 4.50
C GLY A 85 -8.41 -5.86 3.68
N ILE A 86 -8.66 -5.46 2.43
CA ILE A 86 -9.80 -5.96 1.65
C ILE A 86 -9.69 -7.45 1.34
N ARG A 87 -8.49 -7.99 1.09
CA ARG A 87 -8.30 -9.42 0.80
C ARG A 87 -8.74 -10.33 1.96
N ASN A 88 -8.82 -9.80 3.18
CA ASN A 88 -9.27 -10.55 4.35
C ASN A 88 -10.77 -10.93 4.29
N ILE A 89 -11.59 -10.35 3.39
CA ILE A 89 -12.98 -10.79 3.17
C ILE A 89 -13.08 -12.22 2.61
N PHE A 90 -11.98 -12.74 2.05
CA PHE A 90 -11.88 -14.11 1.56
C PHE A 90 -11.19 -15.06 2.55
N ASN A 91 -10.63 -14.53 3.65
CA ASN A 91 -10.02 -15.33 4.69
C ASN A 91 -11.12 -16.11 5.47
N PRO A 92 -11.10 -17.46 5.46
CA PRO A 92 -12.08 -18.25 6.19
C PRO A 92 -12.13 -17.95 7.70
N GLU A 93 -11.01 -17.54 8.29
CA GLU A 93 -10.93 -17.21 9.72
C GLU A 93 -11.58 -15.86 10.07
N ALA A 94 -11.70 -14.97 9.08
CA ALA A 94 -12.30 -13.66 9.29
C ALA A 94 -13.83 -13.71 9.44
N GLY A 95 -14.48 -14.78 8.95
CA GLY A 95 -15.92 -14.97 9.06
C GLY A 95 -16.73 -13.84 8.41
N PHE A 96 -16.26 -13.32 7.27
CA PHE A 96 -16.91 -12.23 6.55
C PHE A 96 -18.31 -12.62 6.06
N ASP A 97 -19.26 -11.69 6.16
CA ASP A 97 -20.64 -11.83 5.68
C ASP A 97 -20.80 -11.15 4.30
N PRO A 98 -20.92 -11.92 3.19
CA PRO A 98 -21.04 -11.36 1.84
C PRO A 98 -22.32 -10.56 1.60
N ASP A 99 -23.35 -10.72 2.43
CA ASP A 99 -24.60 -9.97 2.30
C ASP A 99 -24.43 -8.48 2.63
N THR A 100 -23.30 -8.11 3.26
CA THR A 100 -22.92 -6.71 3.50
C THR A 100 -22.38 -6.00 2.25
N LEU A 101 -22.03 -6.74 1.19
CA LEU A 101 -21.53 -6.17 -0.06
C LEU A 101 -22.67 -5.56 -0.91
N PRO A 102 -22.37 -4.51 -1.70
CA PRO A 102 -23.29 -4.00 -2.71
C PRO A 102 -23.76 -5.09 -3.68
N ALA A 103 -25.01 -4.98 -4.14
CA ALA A 103 -25.64 -6.01 -4.97
C ALA A 103 -24.93 -6.26 -6.30
N ASP A 104 -24.29 -5.23 -6.84
CA ASP A 104 -23.48 -5.23 -8.05
C ASP A 104 -22.10 -5.86 -7.85
N VAL A 105 -21.57 -5.91 -6.63
CA VAL A 105 -20.24 -6.49 -6.31
C VAL A 105 -20.33 -7.97 -5.94
N ARG A 106 -21.47 -8.42 -5.38
CA ARG A 106 -21.67 -9.82 -4.95
C ARG A 106 -21.37 -10.88 -6.02
N PRO A 107 -21.81 -10.75 -7.28
CA PRO A 107 -21.49 -11.75 -8.31
C PRO A 107 -19.98 -11.89 -8.55
N LEU A 108 -19.25 -10.78 -8.46
CA LEU A 108 -17.80 -10.74 -8.64
C LEU A 108 -17.09 -11.39 -7.44
N TYR A 109 -17.57 -11.13 -6.22
CA TYR A 109 -17.11 -11.82 -5.02
C TYR A 109 -17.29 -13.34 -5.15
N ASP A 110 -18.47 -13.80 -5.57
CA ASP A 110 -18.78 -15.22 -5.71
C ASP A 110 -17.88 -15.90 -6.75
N GLU A 111 -17.61 -15.22 -7.88
CA GLU A 111 -16.70 -15.70 -8.92
C GLU A 111 -15.28 -15.88 -8.40
N VAL A 112 -14.73 -14.84 -7.76
CA VAL A 112 -13.38 -14.85 -7.18
C VAL A 112 -13.29 -15.90 -6.08
N LYS A 113 -14.30 -16.01 -5.21
CA LYS A 113 -14.35 -17.02 -4.16
C LYS A 113 -14.34 -18.43 -4.76
N ALA A 114 -15.12 -18.67 -5.81
CA ALA A 114 -15.16 -19.95 -6.48
C ALA A 114 -13.85 -20.28 -7.22
N GLU A 115 -13.12 -19.28 -7.71
CA GLU A 115 -11.75 -19.47 -8.24
C GLU A 115 -10.78 -19.87 -7.12
N MET A 116 -10.78 -19.14 -6.00
CA MET A 116 -9.95 -19.46 -4.84
C MET A 116 -10.19 -20.86 -4.30
N ASP A 117 -11.45 -21.31 -4.25
CA ASP A 117 -11.82 -22.65 -3.77
C ASP A 117 -11.37 -23.77 -4.72
N ARG A 118 -11.15 -23.47 -6.01
CA ARG A 118 -10.59 -24.41 -7.00
C ARG A 118 -9.06 -24.32 -7.10
N THR A 119 -8.45 -23.35 -6.44
CA THR A 119 -7.02 -23.08 -6.54
C THR A 119 -6.30 -23.74 -5.37
N ASP A 120 -5.38 -24.64 -5.67
CA ASP A 120 -4.57 -25.30 -4.65
C ASP A 120 -3.65 -24.28 -3.95
N PRO A 121 -3.39 -24.44 -2.63
CA PRO A 121 -2.43 -23.61 -1.92
C PRO A 121 -1.05 -23.61 -2.60
N MET A 122 -0.43 -22.45 -2.70
CA MET A 122 0.89 -22.30 -3.29
C MET A 122 1.95 -22.88 -2.34
N PRO A 123 2.90 -23.68 -2.82
CA PRO A 123 3.98 -24.17 -1.97
C PRO A 123 4.82 -23.01 -1.44
N PRO A 124 5.45 -23.15 -0.25
CA PRO A 124 6.29 -22.12 0.36
C PRO A 124 7.65 -22.01 -0.35
N GLU A 125 7.64 -21.56 -1.60
CA GLU A 125 8.80 -21.40 -2.46
C GLU A 125 8.90 -19.94 -2.94
N GLY A 126 10.11 -19.37 -3.02
CA GLY A 126 10.30 -18.01 -3.52
C GLY A 126 11.59 -17.32 -3.03
N GLU A 127 11.87 -16.13 -3.57
CA GLU A 127 13.07 -15.34 -3.25
C GLU A 127 12.97 -14.65 -1.87
N PHE A 128 11.75 -14.31 -1.43
CA PHE A 128 11.50 -13.50 -0.23
C PHE A 128 10.88 -14.29 0.93
N LEU A 129 11.35 -15.53 1.14
CA LEU A 129 10.82 -16.51 2.11
C LEU A 129 10.73 -15.98 3.55
N GLY A 130 9.53 -16.01 4.12
CA GLY A 130 9.26 -15.83 5.54
C GLY A 130 8.25 -16.81 6.15
N CYS A 131 7.59 -17.65 5.34
CA CYS A 131 6.59 -18.63 5.78
C CYS A 131 6.98 -20.04 5.31
N GLU A 132 6.94 -21.01 6.23
CA GLU A 132 7.21 -22.42 5.95
C GLU A 132 5.94 -23.20 5.56
N GLU A 133 4.77 -22.58 5.70
CA GLU A 133 3.47 -23.18 5.39
C GLU A 133 3.00 -22.81 3.97
N PRO A 134 2.25 -23.69 3.28
CA PRO A 134 1.62 -23.36 2.01
C PRO A 134 0.75 -22.11 2.12
N VAL A 135 0.91 -21.20 1.15
CA VAL A 135 0.16 -19.96 1.10
C VAL A 135 -1.24 -20.27 0.58
N PRO A 136 -2.33 -19.94 1.31
CA PRO A 136 -3.68 -20.23 0.85
C PRO A 136 -4.05 -19.35 -0.35
N SER A 137 -4.91 -19.87 -1.24
CA SER A 137 -5.31 -19.21 -2.50
C SER A 137 -5.82 -17.78 -2.33
N TRP A 138 -6.56 -17.51 -1.26
CA TRP A 138 -7.07 -16.17 -0.98
C TRP A 138 -5.98 -15.09 -0.78
N GLN A 139 -4.72 -15.48 -0.51
CA GLN A 139 -3.61 -14.54 -0.36
C GLN A 139 -2.95 -14.15 -1.69
N PHE A 140 -3.11 -14.94 -2.76
CA PHE A 140 -2.38 -14.72 -4.01
C PHE A 140 -3.24 -14.68 -5.28
N VAL A 141 -4.46 -15.23 -5.28
CA VAL A 141 -5.39 -15.09 -6.41
C VAL A 141 -5.71 -13.61 -6.61
N ASP A 142 -5.61 -13.13 -7.85
CA ASP A 142 -5.81 -11.71 -8.14
C ASP A 142 -7.28 -11.32 -7.91
N ILE A 143 -7.50 -10.20 -7.23
CA ILE A 143 -8.83 -9.67 -6.96
C ILE A 143 -9.10 -8.53 -7.94
N PRO A 144 -10.25 -8.51 -8.64
CA PRO A 144 -10.60 -7.41 -9.52
C PRO A 144 -10.73 -6.09 -8.76
N ASN A 145 -10.24 -4.99 -9.34
CA ASN A 145 -10.25 -3.67 -8.70
C ASN A 145 -11.63 -3.16 -8.29
N ALA A 146 -12.72 -3.68 -8.87
CA ALA A 146 -14.07 -3.32 -8.46
C ALA A 146 -14.45 -3.82 -7.05
N ILE A 147 -13.67 -4.74 -6.46
CA ILE A 147 -13.82 -5.20 -5.07
C ILE A 147 -13.03 -4.29 -4.09
N TYR A 148 -12.01 -3.57 -4.59
CA TYR A 148 -11.14 -2.67 -3.79
C TYR A 148 -11.72 -1.25 -3.62
#